data_AF-A0A814N9L2-F1
#
_entry.id   AF-A0A814N9L2-F1
#
_cell.length_a   1.000
_cell.length_b   1.000
_cell.length_c   1.000
_cell.angle_alpha   90.00
_cell.angle_beta   90.00
_cell.angle_gamma   90.00
#
_symmetry.space_group_name_H-M   'P 1'
#
loop_
_entity.id
_entity.type
_entity.pdbx_description
1 polymer ?
#
loop_
_entity_poly.entity_id
_entity_poly.type
_entity_poly.pdbx_seq_one_letter_code
_entity_poly.pdbx_strand_id
1 'polypeptide(L)'
;MATEEPFHTDNTDLGDLESEQLYLEAANILQKLQLDKPVDEEWSLDDMEAHIEENLQDQFVQEALTQDIDLAQYSEQIQEKLQIHEKAFVQDFIGETNNIANLHIQISSCDKILESMDHMLRNFQNNLANISNEIRHLQQYSAELNIKKKNRELVRGQLSQVVDEMVVPQSMIQIIMDVPVTERQFLEQLHELSHKIKFVKEQSFHDAIACQDVQEVLEKLRIKVIVFFFFILSLIF
;
A
#
# COMPACT_ATOMS: atom_id res chain seq x y z
N MET A 1 -44.09 -0.29 4.27
CA MET A 1 -44.74 0.99 4.59
C MET A 1 -44.49 1.24 6.07
N ALA A 2 -43.77 2.33 6.38
CA ALA A 2 -43.43 2.86 7.71
C ALA A 2 -42.42 1.98 8.52
N THR A 3 -41.33 2.46 9.11
CA THR A 3 -40.95 3.81 9.57
C THR A 3 -39.41 3.98 9.57
N GLU A 4 -38.96 5.16 9.17
CA GLU A 4 -37.60 5.72 9.38
C GLU A 4 -37.41 6.23 10.82
N GLU A 5 -36.15 6.61 11.13
CA GLU A 5 -35.61 7.44 12.23
C GLU A 5 -34.91 6.70 13.40
N PRO A 6 -33.85 7.29 14.04
CA PRO A 6 -32.72 8.01 13.46
C PRO A 6 -31.35 7.63 14.09
N PHE A 7 -30.26 8.08 13.46
CA PHE A 7 -28.93 8.16 14.06
C PHE A 7 -28.95 9.15 15.25
N HIS A 8 -28.45 8.74 16.42
CA HIS A 8 -28.04 9.68 17.46
C HIS A 8 -26.53 9.56 17.67
N THR A 9 -25.84 10.65 17.34
CA THR A 9 -24.44 10.90 17.67
C THR A 9 -24.33 11.18 19.16
N ASP A 10 -23.88 10.22 19.95
CA ASP A 10 -23.32 10.48 21.29
C ASP A 10 -21.96 11.16 21.10
N ASN A 11 -21.99 12.49 21.15
CA ASN A 11 -20.80 13.32 21.13
C ASN A 11 -21.07 14.51 22.07
N THR A 12 -21.32 14.20 23.34
CA THR A 12 -21.70 15.18 24.37
C THR A 12 -20.97 14.99 25.69
N ASP A 13 -19.83 14.29 25.73
CA ASP A 13 -19.26 13.81 27.02
C ASP A 13 -17.80 14.20 27.29
N LEU A 14 -17.28 15.25 26.64
CA LEU A 14 -15.93 15.77 26.90
C LEU A 14 -15.87 17.25 27.31
N GLY A 15 -16.92 18.04 27.07
CA GLY A 15 -16.96 19.46 27.44
C GLY A 15 -17.41 19.72 28.88
N ASP A 16 -18.22 18.84 29.45
CA ASP A 16 -18.85 19.09 30.76
C ASP A 16 -17.89 18.81 31.93
N LEU A 17 -17.00 17.81 31.80
CA LEU A 17 -16.03 17.43 32.83
C LEU A 17 -14.93 18.49 33.07
N GLU A 18 -14.48 19.21 32.04
CA GLU A 18 -13.50 20.30 32.19
C GLU A 18 -14.12 21.53 32.85
N SER A 19 -15.40 21.81 32.55
CA SER A 19 -16.11 22.94 33.13
C SER A 19 -16.33 22.76 34.64
N GLU A 20 -16.64 21.53 35.08
CA GLU A 20 -16.87 21.21 36.50
C GLU A 20 -15.58 21.28 37.34
N GLN A 21 -14.43 20.90 36.77
CA GLN A 21 -13.13 21.08 37.41
C GLN A 21 -12.75 22.56 37.58
N LEU A 22 -13.01 23.39 36.57
CA LEU A 22 -12.78 24.83 36.64
C LEU A 22 -13.63 25.51 37.72
N TYR A 23 -14.89 25.09 37.90
CA TYR A 23 -15.74 25.58 38.99
C TYR A 23 -15.22 25.17 40.38
N LEU A 24 -14.72 23.93 40.51
CA LEU A 24 -14.19 23.43 41.78
C LEU A 24 -12.88 24.13 42.17
N GLU A 25 -12.04 24.44 41.20
CA GLU A 25 -10.79 25.17 41.42
C GLU A 25 -11.05 26.65 41.74
N ALA A 26 -12.00 27.29 41.05
CA ALA A 26 -12.46 28.64 41.40
C ALA A 26 -13.05 28.70 42.82
N ALA A 27 -13.83 27.70 43.24
CA ALA A 27 -14.37 27.61 44.60
C ALA A 27 -13.28 27.46 45.66
N ASN A 28 -12.24 26.66 45.39
CA ASN A 28 -11.09 26.50 46.28
C ASN A 28 -10.23 27.78 46.38
N ILE A 29 -10.11 28.54 45.29
CA ILE A 29 -9.42 29.84 45.29
C ILE A 29 -10.20 30.86 46.10
N LEU A 30 -11.52 30.93 45.93
CA LEU A 30 -12.40 31.80 46.72
C LEU A 30 -12.36 31.46 48.22
N GLN A 31 -12.29 30.16 48.57
CA GLN A 31 -12.16 29.72 49.95
C GLN A 31 -10.80 30.09 50.57
N LYS A 32 -9.72 30.06 49.78
CA LYS A 32 -8.38 30.49 50.23
C LYS A 32 -8.26 31.99 50.42
N LEU A 33 -9.11 32.79 49.78
CA LEU A 33 -9.04 34.25 49.82
C LEU A 33 -9.73 34.90 51.02
N GLN A 34 -10.30 34.12 51.97
CA GLN A 34 -10.85 34.57 53.26
C GLN A 34 -11.29 36.05 53.28
N LEU A 35 -12.33 36.38 52.52
CA LEU A 35 -12.89 37.74 52.46
C LEU A 35 -14.29 37.80 53.06
N ASP A 36 -14.48 37.08 54.18
CA ASP A 36 -15.72 37.15 54.95
C ASP A 36 -15.40 37.12 56.45
N LYS A 37 -15.02 38.29 56.97
CA LYS A 37 -15.29 38.62 58.37
C LYS A 37 -16.45 39.62 58.37
N PRO A 38 -17.62 39.27 58.95
CA PRO A 38 -18.71 40.22 59.08
C PRO A 38 -18.27 41.40 59.96
N VAL A 39 -18.50 42.62 59.47
CA VAL A 39 -18.15 43.89 60.11
C VAL A 39 -19.19 44.26 61.17
N ASP A 40 -19.37 43.40 62.19
CA ASP A 40 -20.30 43.66 63.32
C ASP A 40 -19.77 43.05 64.63
N GLU A 41 -18.49 43.27 64.97
CA GLU A 41 -17.95 43.08 66.32
C GLU A 41 -17.54 44.46 66.86
N GLU A 42 -18.12 44.86 67.99
CA GLU A 42 -17.77 46.09 68.70
C GLU A 42 -16.34 45.93 69.25
N TRP A 43 -15.35 46.50 68.56
CA TRP A 43 -13.93 46.29 68.86
C TRP A 43 -13.57 46.83 70.25
N SER A 44 -12.94 46.00 71.09
CA SER A 44 -12.38 46.45 72.37
C SER A 44 -11.26 47.48 72.12
N LEU A 45 -11.09 48.44 73.03
CA LEU A 45 -10.01 49.43 72.93
C LEU A 45 -8.62 48.78 72.90
N ASP A 46 -8.44 47.68 73.62
CA ASP A 46 -7.18 46.90 73.61
C ASP A 46 -6.94 46.22 72.25
N ASP A 47 -8.01 45.79 71.57
CA ASP A 47 -7.91 45.19 70.23
C ASP A 47 -7.64 46.27 69.17
N MET A 48 -8.26 47.45 69.31
CA MET A 48 -7.96 48.59 68.44
C MET A 48 -6.52 49.08 68.59
N GLU A 49 -6.00 49.13 69.82
CA GLU A 49 -4.61 49.55 70.07
C GLU A 49 -3.62 48.54 69.50
N ALA A 50 -3.91 47.23 69.61
CA ALA A 50 -3.10 46.19 68.95
C ALA A 50 -3.09 46.32 67.42
N HIS A 51 -4.23 46.62 66.78
CA HIS A 51 -4.30 46.82 65.33
C HIS A 51 -3.65 48.13 64.88
N ILE A 52 -3.70 49.18 65.69
CA ILE A 52 -2.97 50.42 65.41
C ILE A 52 -1.46 50.18 65.51
N GLU A 53 -0.99 49.41 66.50
CA GLU A 53 0.41 49.05 66.64
C GLU A 53 0.90 48.15 65.50
N GLU A 54 0.07 47.21 65.03
CA GLU A 54 0.36 46.37 63.86
C GLU A 54 0.44 47.18 62.57
N ASN A 55 -0.52 48.09 62.34
CA ASN A 55 -0.51 48.96 61.16
C ASN A 55 0.65 49.98 61.18
N LEU A 56 1.07 50.45 62.36
CA LEU A 56 2.26 51.30 62.51
C LEU A 56 3.57 50.55 62.27
N GLN A 57 3.55 49.22 62.30
CA GLN A 57 4.69 48.37 61.93
C GLN A 57 4.74 48.07 60.42
N ASP A 58 3.67 48.35 59.67
CA ASP A 58 3.66 48.20 58.22
C ASP A 58 4.65 49.19 57.58
N GLN A 59 5.58 48.63 56.79
CA GLN A 59 6.64 49.36 56.13
C GLN A 59 6.11 50.49 55.23
N PHE A 60 4.93 50.32 54.63
CA PHE A 60 4.30 51.33 53.78
C PHE A 60 3.66 52.46 54.58
N VAL A 61 3.08 52.15 55.75
CA VAL A 61 2.51 53.16 56.66
C VAL A 61 3.63 53.99 57.29
N GLN A 62 4.76 53.36 57.65
CA GLN A 62 5.95 54.08 58.11
C GLN A 62 6.55 54.99 57.05
N GLU A 63 6.60 54.53 55.79
CA GLU A 63 7.10 55.33 54.67
C GLU A 63 6.16 56.51 54.36
N ALA A 64 4.84 56.33 54.47
CA ALA A 64 3.86 57.40 54.31
C ALA A 64 3.92 58.44 55.45
N LEU A 65 4.04 58.00 56.70
CA LEU A 65 4.15 58.87 57.88
C LEU A 65 5.50 59.63 57.94
N THR A 66 6.60 59.01 57.49
CA THR A 66 7.92 59.68 57.44
C THR A 66 8.02 60.73 56.34
N GLN A 67 7.19 60.64 55.30
CA GLN A 67 7.11 61.62 54.22
C GLN A 67 6.07 62.73 54.46
N ASP A 68 5.38 62.72 55.61
CA ASP A 68 4.31 63.68 55.99
C ASP A 68 3.18 63.78 54.94
N ILE A 69 2.87 62.65 54.29
CA ILE A 69 1.85 62.55 53.24
C ILE A 69 0.57 61.99 53.86
N ASP A 70 -0.56 62.67 53.60
CA ASP A 70 -1.88 62.21 54.01
C ASP A 70 -2.17 60.81 53.45
N LEU A 71 -2.43 59.85 54.34
CA LEU A 71 -2.61 58.43 54.03
C LEU A 71 -3.78 58.22 53.03
N ALA A 72 -4.81 59.09 53.08
CA ALA A 72 -5.92 59.05 52.13
C ALA A 72 -5.46 59.42 50.71
N GLN A 73 -4.67 60.49 50.56
CA GLN A 73 -4.15 60.93 49.26
C GLN A 73 -3.11 59.94 48.72
N TYR A 74 -2.31 59.34 49.61
CA TYR A 74 -1.35 58.30 49.23
C TYR A 74 -2.06 57.03 48.73
N SER A 75 -3.17 56.64 49.35
CA SER A 75 -3.99 55.52 48.88
C SER A 75 -4.61 55.78 47.51
N GLU A 76 -5.06 57.02 47.24
CA GLU A 76 -5.59 57.43 45.94
C GLU A 76 -4.49 57.38 44.85
N GLN A 77 -3.28 57.84 45.17
CA GLN A 77 -2.13 57.76 44.27
C GLN A 77 -1.67 56.32 44.00
N ILE A 78 -1.70 55.44 45.01
CA ILE A 78 -1.40 54.01 44.81
C ILE A 78 -2.47 53.38 43.93
N GLN A 79 -3.74 53.68 44.18
CA GLN A 79 -4.85 53.16 43.38
C GLN A 79 -4.73 53.61 41.92
N GLU A 80 -4.36 54.86 41.67
CA GLU A 80 -4.12 55.38 40.32
C GLU A 80 -2.92 54.69 39.65
N LYS A 81 -1.79 54.57 40.35
CA LYS A 81 -0.61 53.85 39.83
C LYS A 81 -0.92 52.38 39.54
N LEU A 82 -1.70 51.73 40.40
CA LEU A 82 -2.12 50.34 40.22
C LEU A 82 -3.01 50.21 38.99
N GLN A 83 -3.99 51.11 38.80
CA GLN A 83 -4.83 51.12 37.60
C GLN A 83 -4.04 51.36 36.31
N ILE A 84 -3.04 52.25 36.34
CA ILE A 84 -2.16 52.49 35.18
C ILE A 84 -1.34 51.25 34.88
N HIS A 85 -0.75 50.63 35.91
CA HIS A 85 0.06 49.43 35.76
C HIS A 85 -0.78 48.23 35.28
N GLU A 86 -1.99 48.06 35.81
CA GLU A 86 -2.92 47.02 35.38
C GLU A 86 -3.31 47.20 33.91
N LYS A 87 -3.64 48.43 33.48
CA LYS A 87 -3.93 48.72 32.07
C LYS A 87 -2.73 48.43 31.16
N ALA A 88 -1.51 48.83 31.58
CA ALA A 88 -0.29 48.55 30.83
C ALA A 88 -0.02 47.04 30.74
N PHE A 89 -0.15 46.33 31.86
CA PHE A 89 0.02 44.88 31.92
C PHE A 89 -0.99 44.12 31.05
N VAL A 90 -2.27 44.50 31.11
CA VAL A 90 -3.31 43.92 30.24
C VAL A 90 -2.99 44.17 28.77
N GLN A 91 -2.50 45.36 28.43
CA GLN A 91 -2.14 45.69 27.07
C GLN A 91 -0.92 44.89 26.57
N ASP A 92 0.11 44.71 27.39
CA ASP A 92 1.26 43.87 27.09
C ASP A 92 0.86 42.39 26.98
N PHE A 93 -0.03 41.91 27.85
CA PHE A 93 -0.57 40.56 27.82
C PHE A 93 -1.40 40.29 26.55
N ILE A 94 -2.22 41.25 26.11
CA ILE A 94 -2.94 41.17 24.83
C ILE A 94 -1.96 41.15 23.65
N GLY A 95 -0.91 41.98 23.71
CA GLY A 95 0.17 41.99 22.71
C GLY A 95 0.85 40.63 22.58
N GLU A 96 1.23 40.02 23.69
CA GLU A 96 1.87 38.71 23.72
C GLU A 96 0.91 37.60 23.28
N THR A 97 -0.37 37.68 23.64
CA THR A 97 -1.40 36.74 23.17
C THR A 97 -1.55 36.78 21.65
N ASN A 98 -1.44 37.95 21.02
CA ASN A 98 -1.45 38.06 19.55
C ASN A 98 -0.22 37.39 18.92
N ASN A 99 0.95 37.45 19.59
CA ASN A 99 2.15 36.75 19.14
C ASN A 99 1.96 35.23 19.20
N ILE A 100 1.42 34.72 20.31
CA ILE A 100 1.07 33.30 20.48
C ILE A 100 0.04 32.85 19.42
N ALA A 101 -0.97 33.67 19.14
CA ALA A 101 -1.96 33.39 18.11
C ALA A 101 -1.32 33.30 16.72
N ASN A 102 -0.41 34.22 16.39
CA ASN A 102 0.32 34.19 15.13
C ASN A 102 1.21 32.95 14.99
N LEU A 103 1.91 32.54 16.06
CA LEU A 103 2.67 31.30 16.09
C LEU A 103 1.78 30.08 15.87
N HIS A 104 0.62 30.03 16.53
CA HIS A 104 -0.35 28.94 16.33
C HIS A 104 -0.85 28.88 14.89
N ILE A 105 -1.11 30.02 14.25
CA ILE A 105 -1.48 30.07 12.83
C ILE A 105 -0.35 29.50 11.95
N GLN A 106 0.91 29.85 12.23
CA GLN A 106 2.05 29.31 11.49
C GLN A 106 2.22 27.80 11.69
N ILE A 107 2.10 27.31 12.93
CA ILE A 107 2.16 25.88 13.24
C ILE A 107 1.03 25.14 12.51
N SER A 108 -0.20 25.66 12.58
CA SER A 108 -1.34 25.08 11.86
C SER A 108 -1.14 25.09 10.34
N SER A 109 -0.49 26.11 9.80
CA SER A 109 -0.12 26.14 8.38
C SER A 109 0.93 25.08 8.04
N CYS A 110 1.93 24.87 8.90
CA CYS A 110 2.92 23.81 8.75
C CYS A 110 2.26 22.43 8.78
N ASP A 111 1.32 22.20 9.71
CA ASP A 111 0.58 20.94 9.80
C ASP A 111 -0.20 20.64 8.52
N LYS A 112 -0.85 21.64 7.92
CA LYS A 112 -1.54 21.49 6.63
C LYS A 112 -0.60 21.11 5.49
N ILE A 113 0.62 21.67 5.49
CA ILE A 113 1.65 21.32 4.49
C ILE A 113 2.12 19.88 4.71
N LEU A 114 2.36 19.48 5.96
CA LEU A 114 2.75 18.12 6.31
C LEU A 114 1.67 17.10 5.96
N GLU A 115 0.40 17.41 6.23
CA GLU A 115 -0.75 16.58 5.86
C GLU A 115 -0.84 16.40 4.34
N SER A 116 -0.66 17.48 3.58
CA SER A 116 -0.61 17.42 2.11
C SER A 116 0.54 16.55 1.60
N MET A 117 1.71 16.65 2.23
CA MET A 117 2.87 15.83 1.89
C MET A 117 2.66 14.36 2.22
N ASP A 118 2.06 14.05 3.39
CA ASP A 118 1.70 12.69 3.78
C ASP A 118 0.70 12.10 2.79
N HIS A 119 -0.34 12.85 2.40
CA HIS A 119 -1.31 12.42 1.40
C HIS A 119 -0.64 12.11 0.05
N MET A 120 0.27 12.97 -0.41
CA MET A 120 1.01 12.75 -1.66
C MET A 120 1.90 11.50 -1.57
N LEU A 121 2.60 11.29 -0.46
CA LEU A 121 3.47 10.13 -0.25
C LEU A 121 2.66 8.83 -0.16
N ARG A 122 1.51 8.83 0.52
CA ARG A 122 0.60 7.68 0.56
C ARG A 122 0.09 7.34 -0.84
N ASN A 123 -0.30 8.34 -1.63
CA ASN A 123 -0.71 8.12 -3.01
C ASN A 123 0.42 7.55 -3.86
N PHE A 124 1.65 8.07 -3.69
CA PHE A 124 2.83 7.55 -4.39
C PHE A 124 3.12 6.09 -4.00
N GLN A 125 3.05 5.77 -2.72
CA GLN A 125 3.20 4.41 -2.21
C GLN A 125 2.14 3.47 -2.80
N ASN A 126 0.87 3.89 -2.82
CA ASN A 126 -0.22 3.10 -3.39
C ASN A 126 -0.02 2.87 -4.89
N ASN A 127 0.40 3.91 -5.63
CA ASN A 127 0.69 3.79 -7.05
C ASN A 127 1.86 2.83 -7.31
N LEU A 128 2.93 2.90 -6.52
CA LEU A 128 4.05 1.95 -6.61
C LEU A 128 3.63 0.52 -6.28
N ALA A 129 2.78 0.33 -5.27
CA ALA A 129 2.24 -0.98 -4.93
C ALA A 129 1.40 -1.56 -6.07
N ASN A 130 0.54 -0.74 -6.68
CA ASN A 130 -0.29 -1.12 -7.82
C ASN A 130 0.57 -1.50 -9.03
N ILE A 131 1.52 -0.63 -9.43
CA ILE A 131 2.45 -0.89 -10.54
C ILE A 131 3.27 -2.16 -10.27
N SER A 132 3.75 -2.34 -9.05
CA SER A 132 4.53 -3.53 -8.68
C SER A 132 3.70 -4.81 -8.77
N ASN A 133 2.43 -4.76 -8.35
CA ASN A 133 1.50 -5.88 -8.50
C ASN A 133 1.18 -6.16 -9.97
N GLU A 134 1.00 -5.14 -10.79
CA GLU A 134 0.77 -5.29 -12.24
C GLU A 134 1.99 -5.91 -12.94
N ILE A 135 3.20 -5.43 -12.63
CA ILE A 135 4.46 -6.00 -13.14
C ILE A 135 4.57 -7.47 -12.72
N ARG A 136 4.26 -7.80 -11.47
CA ARG A 136 4.26 -9.18 -10.98
C ARG A 136 3.26 -10.05 -11.74
N HIS A 137 2.05 -9.55 -11.96
CA HIS A 137 1.03 -10.25 -12.76
C HIS A 137 1.52 -10.50 -14.20
N LEU A 138 2.11 -9.48 -14.83
CA LEU A 138 2.63 -9.59 -16.19
C LEU A 138 3.79 -10.59 -16.29
N GLN A 139 4.68 -10.60 -15.28
CA GLN A 139 5.77 -11.57 -15.17
C GLN A 139 5.25 -12.99 -15.01
N GLN A 140 4.25 -13.21 -14.14
CA GLN A 140 3.62 -14.51 -13.95
C GLN A 140 2.95 -14.99 -15.24
N TYR A 141 2.17 -14.12 -15.89
CA TYR A 141 1.51 -14.42 -17.16
C TYR A 141 2.52 -14.76 -18.27
N SER A 142 3.61 -14.00 -18.37
CA SER A 142 4.70 -14.28 -19.31
C SER A 142 5.35 -15.65 -19.04
N ALA A 143 5.58 -16.00 -17.78
CA ALA A 143 6.13 -17.31 -17.42
C ALA A 143 5.18 -18.46 -17.82
N GLU A 144 3.87 -18.30 -17.59
CA GLU A 144 2.87 -19.29 -18.03
C GLU A 144 2.84 -19.45 -19.55
N LEU A 145 2.88 -18.34 -20.29
CA LEU A 145 2.95 -18.38 -21.76
C LEU A 145 4.22 -19.06 -22.25
N ASN A 146 5.35 -18.82 -21.60
CA ASN A 146 6.60 -19.48 -21.94
C ASN A 146 6.54 -20.99 -21.72
N ILE A 147 5.91 -21.44 -20.63
CA ILE A 147 5.66 -22.88 -20.40
C ILE A 147 4.77 -23.45 -21.50
N LYS A 148 3.66 -22.78 -21.83
CA LYS A 148 2.77 -23.20 -22.93
C LYS A 148 3.50 -23.30 -24.27
N LYS A 149 4.38 -22.34 -24.57
CA LYS A 149 5.23 -22.35 -25.76
C LYS A 149 6.18 -23.54 -25.76
N LYS A 150 6.94 -23.73 -24.67
CA LYS A 150 7.88 -24.84 -24.53
C LYS A 150 7.19 -26.20 -24.68
N ASN A 151 6.00 -26.36 -24.09
CA ASN A 151 5.22 -27.59 -24.24
C ASN A 151 4.83 -27.84 -25.70
N ARG A 152 4.38 -26.79 -26.43
CA ARG A 152 4.05 -26.90 -27.86
C ARG A 152 5.28 -27.20 -28.71
N GLU A 153 6.44 -26.61 -28.40
CA GLU A 153 7.70 -26.89 -29.11
C GLU A 153 8.17 -28.34 -28.90
N LEU A 154 8.07 -28.85 -27.67
CA LEU A 154 8.39 -30.25 -27.37
C LEU A 154 7.47 -31.21 -28.12
N VAL A 155 6.15 -30.98 -28.07
CA VAL A 155 5.17 -31.79 -28.79
C VAL A 155 5.40 -31.70 -30.30
N ARG A 156 5.65 -30.49 -30.83
CA ARG A 156 5.96 -30.29 -32.25
C ARG A 156 7.22 -31.05 -32.66
N GLY A 157 8.27 -31.04 -31.84
CA GLY A 157 9.51 -31.77 -32.12
C GLY A 157 9.29 -33.28 -32.21
N GLN A 158 8.59 -33.84 -31.22
CA GLN A 158 8.23 -35.26 -31.22
C GLN A 158 7.34 -35.62 -32.42
N LEU A 159 6.31 -34.81 -32.70
CA LEU A 159 5.41 -35.06 -33.80
C LEU A 159 6.10 -34.91 -35.17
N SER A 160 7.00 -33.93 -35.32
CA SER A 160 7.77 -33.75 -36.56
C SER A 160 8.60 -34.98 -36.86
N GLN A 161 9.31 -35.52 -35.86
CA GLN A 161 10.10 -36.73 -36.04
C GLN A 161 9.26 -37.92 -36.51
N VAL A 162 8.08 -38.12 -35.90
CA VAL A 162 7.17 -39.21 -36.30
C VAL A 162 6.65 -38.99 -37.73
N VAL A 163 6.29 -37.76 -38.09
CA VAL A 163 5.82 -37.43 -39.44
C VAL A 163 6.93 -37.62 -40.48
N ASP A 164 8.15 -37.15 -40.21
CA ASP A 164 9.29 -37.26 -41.12
C ASP A 164 9.64 -38.74 -41.41
N GLU A 165 9.57 -39.60 -40.38
CA GLU A 165 9.78 -41.04 -40.54
C GLU A 165 8.63 -41.72 -41.30
N MET A 166 7.39 -41.28 -41.10
CA MET A 166 6.21 -41.85 -41.76
C MET A 166 6.02 -41.37 -43.21
N VAL A 167 6.51 -40.19 -43.58
CA VAL A 167 6.37 -39.66 -44.94
C VAL A 167 7.12 -40.54 -45.95
N VAL A 168 6.45 -40.92 -47.03
CA VAL A 168 7.05 -41.61 -48.17
C VAL A 168 7.18 -40.62 -49.33
N PRO A 169 8.39 -40.14 -49.66
CA PRO A 169 8.59 -39.21 -50.76
C PRO A 169 8.21 -39.82 -52.11
N GLN A 170 7.65 -39.02 -53.02
CA GLN A 170 7.33 -39.50 -54.38
C GLN A 170 8.59 -39.90 -55.16
N SER A 171 9.73 -39.26 -54.89
CA SER A 171 11.03 -39.63 -55.46
C SER A 171 11.44 -41.05 -55.09
N MET A 172 11.20 -41.47 -53.84
CA MET A 172 11.45 -42.85 -53.40
C MET A 172 10.63 -43.84 -54.23
N ILE A 173 9.35 -43.53 -54.44
CA ILE A 173 8.45 -44.37 -55.25
C ILE A 173 8.96 -44.47 -56.69
N GLN A 174 9.31 -43.35 -57.32
CA GLN A 174 9.82 -43.32 -58.69
C GLN A 174 11.13 -44.11 -58.83
N ILE A 175 12.07 -43.92 -57.91
CA ILE A 175 13.35 -44.64 -57.93
C ILE A 175 13.13 -46.15 -57.79
N ILE A 176 12.25 -46.59 -56.89
CA ILE A 176 11.96 -48.02 -56.72
C ILE A 176 11.25 -48.60 -57.95
N MET A 177 10.49 -47.80 -58.69
CA MET A 177 9.71 -48.25 -59.84
C MET A 177 10.52 -48.29 -61.14
N ASP A 178 11.38 -47.30 -61.38
CA ASP A 178 11.95 -47.03 -62.70
C ASP A 178 13.46 -47.31 -62.78
N VAL A 179 14.17 -47.38 -61.64
CA VAL A 179 15.63 -47.54 -61.60
C VAL A 179 16.02 -49.03 -61.50
N PRO A 180 16.98 -49.51 -62.32
CA PRO A 180 17.43 -50.89 -62.24
C PRO A 180 18.16 -51.18 -60.91
N VAL A 181 17.98 -52.40 -60.38
CA VAL A 181 18.58 -52.90 -59.12
C VAL A 181 20.11 -52.80 -59.04
N THR A 182 20.79 -52.63 -60.17
CA THR A 182 22.26 -52.48 -60.25
C THR A 182 22.73 -51.12 -59.73
N GLU A 183 21.85 -50.12 -59.69
CA GLU A 183 22.21 -48.77 -59.30
C GLU A 183 22.19 -48.58 -57.78
N ARG A 184 23.16 -47.82 -57.28
CA ARG A 184 23.30 -47.54 -55.85
C ARG A 184 22.10 -46.78 -55.26
N GLN A 185 21.47 -45.92 -56.06
CA GLN A 185 20.30 -45.15 -55.66
C GLN A 185 19.13 -46.06 -55.29
N PHE A 186 18.92 -47.17 -56.02
CA PHE A 186 17.89 -48.15 -55.71
C PHE A 186 18.17 -48.84 -54.37
N LEU A 187 19.41 -49.25 -54.11
CA LEU A 187 19.81 -49.88 -52.84
C LEU A 187 19.64 -48.95 -51.63
N GLU A 188 19.99 -47.67 -51.78
CA GLU A 188 19.82 -46.65 -50.74
C GLU A 188 18.33 -46.43 -50.42
N GLN A 189 17.49 -46.30 -51.44
CA GLN A 189 16.04 -46.16 -51.28
C GLN A 189 15.37 -47.43 -50.75
N LEU A 190 15.89 -48.63 -51.07
CA LEU A 190 15.41 -49.89 -50.52
C LEU A 190 15.73 -50.02 -49.02
N HIS A 191 16.92 -49.55 -48.60
CA HIS A 191 17.29 -49.52 -47.19
C HIS A 191 16.37 -48.55 -46.41
N GLU A 192 16.12 -47.38 -46.97
CA GLU A 192 15.22 -46.39 -46.38
C GLU A 192 13.76 -46.90 -46.30
N LEU A 193 13.27 -47.58 -47.36
CA LEU A 193 11.97 -48.25 -47.35
C LEU A 193 11.89 -49.31 -46.24
N SER A 194 12.93 -50.13 -46.08
CA SER A 194 13.00 -51.16 -45.03
C SER A 194 12.96 -50.54 -43.62
N HIS A 195 13.66 -49.43 -43.41
CA HIS A 195 13.60 -48.66 -42.16
C HIS A 195 12.18 -48.14 -41.89
N LYS A 196 11.55 -47.51 -42.89
CA LYS A 196 10.18 -46.98 -42.79
C LYS A 196 9.15 -48.07 -42.52
N ILE A 197 9.28 -49.25 -43.15
CA ILE A 197 8.41 -50.42 -42.88
C ILE A 197 8.53 -50.89 -41.42
N LYS A 198 9.75 -50.94 -40.87
CA LYS A 198 9.96 -51.33 -39.47
C LYS A 198 9.35 -50.31 -38.52
N PHE A 199 9.62 -49.03 -38.77
CA PHE A 199 9.08 -47.93 -37.96
C PHE A 199 7.55 -47.93 -37.93
N VAL A 200 6.88 -48.04 -39.10
CA VAL A 200 5.41 -48.08 -39.16
C VAL A 200 4.84 -49.31 -38.45
N LYS A 201 5.52 -50.47 -38.51
CA LYS A 201 5.12 -51.66 -37.75
C LYS A 201 5.25 -51.47 -36.24
N GLU A 202 6.30 -50.81 -35.78
CA GLU A 202 6.48 -50.45 -34.36
C GLU A 202 5.47 -49.41 -33.89
N GLN A 203 5.03 -48.49 -34.76
CA GLN A 203 4.03 -47.46 -34.45
C GLN A 203 2.57 -47.92 -34.62
N SER A 204 2.33 -49.02 -35.33
CA SER A 204 0.98 -49.56 -35.58
C SER A 204 0.19 -49.95 -34.32
N PHE A 205 0.85 -50.04 -33.16
CA PHE A 205 0.19 -50.24 -31.86
C PHE A 205 -0.62 -49.03 -31.38
N HIS A 206 -0.47 -47.87 -32.01
CA HIS A 206 -1.14 -46.63 -31.62
C HIS A 206 -2.45 -46.34 -32.37
N ASP A 207 -2.98 -47.29 -33.15
CA ASP A 207 -4.28 -47.23 -33.87
C ASP A 207 -4.53 -45.93 -34.67
N ALA A 208 -3.45 -45.28 -35.13
CA ALA A 208 -3.57 -44.07 -35.93
C ALA A 208 -3.91 -44.40 -37.38
N ILE A 209 -4.97 -43.77 -37.92
CA ILE A 209 -5.44 -43.96 -39.31
C ILE A 209 -4.31 -43.69 -40.32
N ALA A 210 -3.49 -42.65 -40.07
CA ALA A 210 -2.37 -42.31 -40.95
C ALA A 210 -1.29 -43.40 -41.04
N CYS A 211 -1.09 -44.17 -39.97
CA CYS A 211 -0.17 -45.31 -40.00
C CYS A 211 -0.71 -46.42 -40.91
N GLN A 212 -2.03 -46.64 -40.91
CA GLN A 212 -2.68 -47.64 -41.74
C GLN A 212 -2.62 -47.27 -43.24
N ASP A 213 -2.85 -45.99 -43.57
CA ASP A 213 -2.77 -45.48 -44.95
C ASP A 213 -1.35 -45.64 -45.53
N VAL A 214 -0.33 -45.26 -44.76
CA VAL A 214 1.07 -45.39 -45.20
C VAL A 214 1.52 -46.84 -45.23
N GLN A 215 1.05 -47.67 -44.29
CA GLN A 215 1.36 -49.11 -44.27
C GLN A 215 0.91 -49.80 -45.56
N GLU A 216 -0.27 -49.46 -46.09
CA GLU A 216 -0.76 -50.03 -47.34
C GLU A 216 0.16 -49.68 -48.53
N VAL A 217 0.61 -48.42 -48.60
CA VAL A 217 1.53 -47.94 -49.66
C VAL A 217 2.90 -48.64 -49.55
N LEU A 218 3.44 -48.76 -48.35
CA LEU A 218 4.73 -49.42 -48.09
C LEU A 218 4.68 -50.92 -48.44
N GLU A 219 3.59 -51.62 -48.08
CA GLU A 219 3.42 -53.04 -48.43
C GLU A 219 3.27 -53.24 -49.95
N LYS A 220 2.58 -52.34 -50.67
CA LYS A 220 2.53 -52.35 -52.14
C LYS A 220 3.91 -52.19 -52.78
N LEU A 221 4.72 -51.23 -52.28
CA LEU A 221 6.12 -51.06 -52.71
C LEU A 221 6.93 -52.33 -52.43
N ARG A 222 6.78 -52.94 -51.25
CA ARG A 222 7.48 -54.18 -50.90
C ARG A 222 7.14 -55.32 -51.85
N ILE A 223 5.85 -55.54 -52.14
CA ILE A 223 5.40 -56.58 -53.07
C ILE A 223 5.99 -56.33 -54.46
N LYS A 224 5.98 -55.08 -54.94
CA LYS A 224 6.55 -54.72 -56.24
C LYS A 224 8.04 -55.04 -56.33
N VAL A 225 8.81 -54.71 -55.29
CA VAL A 225 10.24 -55.05 -55.20
C VAL A 225 10.45 -56.57 -55.26
N ILE A 226 9.67 -57.35 -54.49
CA ILE A 226 9.78 -58.82 -54.49
C ILE A 226 9.50 -59.40 -55.89
N VAL A 227 8.44 -58.92 -56.55
CA VAL A 227 8.10 -59.34 -57.91
C VAL A 227 9.21 -58.97 -58.90
N PHE A 228 9.79 -57.78 -58.77
CA PHE A 228 10.89 -57.34 -59.62
C PHE A 228 12.13 -58.22 -59.45
N PHE A 229 12.53 -58.55 -58.21
CA PHE A 229 13.62 -59.49 -57.94
C PHE A 229 13.33 -60.89 -58.49
N PHE A 230 12.09 -61.39 -58.35
CA PHE A 230 11.70 -62.68 -58.91
C PHE A 230 11.78 -62.70 -60.43
N PHE A 231 11.35 -61.62 -61.09
CA PHE A 231 11.46 -61.47 -62.54
C PHE A 231 12.92 -61.47 -63.00
N ILE A 232 13.80 -60.75 -62.30
CA ILE A 232 15.23 -60.76 -62.59
C ILE A 232 15.83 -62.15 -62.38
N LEU A 233 15.46 -62.86 -61.31
CA LEU A 233 15.94 -64.22 -61.05
C LEU A 233 15.52 -65.18 -62.17
N SER A 234 14.27 -65.06 -62.65
CA SER A 234 13.72 -65.84 -63.78
C SER A 234 14.29 -65.44 -65.15
N LEU A 235 14.96 -64.29 -65.25
CA LEU A 235 15.63 -63.83 -66.47
C LEU A 235 17.10 -64.25 -66.48
N ILE A 236 17.68 -64.52 -65.31
CA ILE A 236 19.06 -64.98 -65.12
C ILE A 236 19.17 -66.52 -65.12
N PHE A 237 18.14 -67.23 -64.65
CA PHE A 237 18.02 -68.70 -64.69
C PHE A 237 17.06 -69.15 -65.79
#